data_AF-A0A7R9MRF1-F1
#
_entry.id   AF-A0A7R9MRF1-F1
#
_cell.length_a   1.000
_cell.length_b   1.000
_cell.length_c   1.000
_cell.angle_alpha   90.00
_cell.angle_beta   90.00
_cell.angle_gamma   90.00
#
_symmetry.space_group_name_H-M   'P 1'
#
loop_
_entity.id
_entity.type
_entity.pdbx_description
1 polymer ?
#
loop_
_entity_poly.entity_id
_entity_poly.type
_entity_poly.pdbx_seq_one_letter_code
_entity_poly.pdbx_strand_id
1 'polypeptide(L)'
;MVQFVYEDREEALKRANDLDAKVEGDARKAGGNSYVKVVSAALRQAYGGTEMVGTRDKPWMMLKEISSNGNCQTVDVIYPHFPVQLYLNPTLLRLLLEPLLDNQERGFFPKKYCIHDLGTHYPRCIGHK
;
A
#
# COMPACT_ATOMS: atom_id res chain seq x y z
N MET A 1 -20.96 -10.92 0.73
CA MET A 1 -19.99 -10.17 -0.08
C MET A 1 -20.59 -9.71 -1.40
N VAL A 2 -21.03 -10.62 -2.29
CA VAL A 2 -21.60 -10.25 -3.61
C VAL A 2 -22.80 -9.31 -3.48
N GLN A 3 -23.75 -9.58 -2.58
CA GLN A 3 -24.91 -8.73 -2.35
C GLN A 3 -24.52 -7.30 -1.96
N PHE A 4 -23.66 -7.16 -0.93
CA PHE A 4 -23.16 -5.85 -0.49
C PHE A 4 -22.48 -5.07 -1.61
N VAL A 5 -21.61 -5.73 -2.40
CA VAL A 5 -20.91 -5.07 -3.53
C VAL A 5 -21.90 -4.60 -4.59
N TYR A 6 -22.94 -5.39 -4.88
CA TYR A 6 -23.94 -5.04 -5.88
C TYR A 6 -24.83 -3.86 -5.41
N GLU A 7 -25.17 -3.82 -4.12
CA GLU A 7 -25.94 -2.76 -3.48
C GLU A 7 -25.15 -1.45 -3.37
N ASP A 8 -23.85 -1.50 -3.02
CA ASP A 8 -22.97 -0.33 -2.85
C ASP A 8 -22.38 0.17 -4.18
N ARG A 9 -22.67 -0.45 -5.32
CA ARG A 9 -22.01 -0.14 -6.62
C ARG A 9 -22.08 1.34 -7.01
N GLU A 10 -23.21 2.00 -6.78
CA GLU A 10 -23.43 3.38 -7.23
C GLU A 10 -22.63 4.35 -6.37
N GLU A 11 -22.64 4.13 -5.06
CA GLU A 11 -21.85 4.89 -4.10
C GLU A 11 -20.35 4.61 -4.26
N ALA A 12 -19.95 3.37 -4.54
CA ALA A 12 -18.57 3.01 -4.84
C ALA A 12 -18.07 3.69 -6.12
N LEU A 13 -18.88 3.71 -7.19
CA LEU A 13 -18.56 4.42 -8.43
C LEU A 13 -18.46 5.92 -8.19
N LYS A 14 -19.36 6.49 -7.39
CA LYS A 14 -19.30 7.90 -7.01
C LYS A 14 -17.98 8.22 -6.30
N ARG A 15 -17.60 7.44 -5.28
CA ARG A 15 -16.33 7.62 -4.56
C ARG A 15 -15.11 7.46 -5.48
N ALA A 16 -15.16 6.52 -6.43
CA ALA A 16 -14.09 6.33 -7.40
C ALA A 16 -13.94 7.55 -8.33
N ASN A 17 -15.05 8.07 -8.86
CA ASN A 17 -15.05 9.26 -9.71
C ASN A 17 -14.58 10.52 -8.95
N ASP A 18 -15.02 10.69 -7.70
CA ASP A 18 -14.60 11.81 -6.85
C ASP A 18 -13.08 11.74 -6.57
N LEU A 19 -12.54 10.54 -6.35
CA LEU A 19 -11.10 10.32 -6.17
C LEU A 19 -10.31 10.61 -7.45
N ASP A 20 -10.74 10.08 -8.59
CA ASP A 20 -10.10 10.32 -9.88
C ASP A 20 -10.10 11.82 -10.20
N ALA A 21 -11.23 12.52 -10.03
CA ALA A 21 -11.32 13.96 -10.28
C ALA A 21 -10.34 14.78 -9.41
N LYS A 22 -10.19 14.41 -8.12
CA LYS A 22 -9.24 15.04 -7.20
C LYS A 22 -7.80 14.83 -7.68
N VAL A 23 -7.41 13.56 -7.89
CA VAL A 23 -6.03 13.18 -8.27
C VAL A 23 -5.65 13.78 -9.62
N GLU A 24 -6.53 13.70 -10.62
CA GLU A 24 -6.28 14.26 -11.94
C GLU A 24 -6.20 15.79 -11.90
N GLY A 25 -7.07 16.44 -11.12
CA GLY A 25 -7.06 17.89 -10.94
C GLY A 25 -5.73 18.38 -10.36
N ASP A 26 -5.25 17.73 -9.29
CA ASP A 26 -4.00 18.08 -8.64
C ASP A 26 -2.78 17.75 -9.50
N ALA A 27 -2.75 16.58 -10.16
CA ALA A 27 -1.68 16.21 -11.08
C ALA A 27 -1.61 17.16 -12.28
N ARG A 28 -2.76 17.58 -12.83
CA ARG A 28 -2.79 18.53 -13.96
C ARG A 28 -2.21 19.88 -13.57
N LYS A 29 -2.52 20.37 -12.37
CA LYS A 29 -1.94 21.61 -11.83
C LYS A 29 -0.43 21.49 -11.63
N ALA A 30 0.05 20.32 -11.19
CA ALA A 30 1.46 20.09 -10.90
C ALA A 30 2.34 19.88 -12.15
N GLY A 31 1.82 19.21 -13.19
CA GLY A 31 2.65 18.79 -14.34
C GLY A 31 1.93 18.63 -15.68
N GLY A 32 0.69 19.12 -15.79
CA GLY A 32 -0.09 19.07 -17.03
C GLY A 32 -0.59 17.66 -17.41
N ASN A 33 -1.12 17.55 -18.63
CA ASN A 33 -1.88 16.36 -19.06
C ASN A 33 -1.05 15.07 -19.14
N SER A 34 0.24 15.17 -19.47
CA SER A 34 1.12 13.99 -19.49
C SER A 34 1.39 13.47 -18.08
N TYR A 35 1.52 14.36 -17.09
CA TYR A 35 1.73 13.97 -15.71
C TYR A 35 0.49 13.30 -15.09
N VAL A 36 -0.72 13.74 -15.46
CA VAL A 36 -1.97 13.06 -15.07
C VAL A 36 -1.92 11.57 -15.40
N LYS A 37 -1.49 11.21 -16.62
CA LYS A 37 -1.41 9.79 -17.03
C LYS A 37 -0.46 8.98 -16.15
N VAL A 38 0.70 9.55 -15.83
CA VAL A 38 1.72 8.91 -14.98
C VAL A 38 1.20 8.73 -13.57
N VAL A 39 0.64 9.78 -12.96
CA VAL A 39 0.11 9.73 -11.58
C VAL A 39 -1.07 8.76 -11.49
N SER A 40 -1.99 8.78 -12.45
CA SER A 40 -3.14 7.86 -12.46
C SER A 40 -2.73 6.40 -12.56
N ALA A 41 -1.68 6.08 -13.33
CA ALA A 41 -1.12 4.73 -13.41
C ALA A 41 -0.36 4.34 -12.13
N ALA A 42 0.49 5.22 -11.61
CA ALA A 42 1.26 5.00 -10.39
C ALA A 42 0.36 4.75 -9.17
N LEU A 43 -0.71 5.54 -9.01
CA LEU A 43 -1.68 5.35 -7.93
C LEU A 43 -2.34 3.97 -7.98
N ARG A 44 -2.76 3.54 -9.17
CA ARG A 44 -3.38 2.22 -9.38
C ARG A 44 -2.43 1.08 -9.06
N GLN A 45 -1.16 1.19 -9.47
CA GLN A 45 -0.14 0.18 -9.14
C GLN A 45 0.18 0.15 -7.65
N ALA A 46 0.30 1.31 -7.01
CA ALA A 46 0.56 1.44 -5.59
C ALA A 46 -0.51 0.71 -4.76
N TYR A 47 -1.79 0.95 -5.01
CA TYR A 47 -2.87 0.28 -4.26
C TYR A 47 -3.10 -1.17 -4.70
N GLY A 48 -2.92 -1.49 -5.99
CA GLY A 48 -3.04 -2.86 -6.49
C GLY A 48 -2.01 -3.82 -5.91
N GLY A 49 -0.90 -3.32 -5.37
CA GLY A 49 0.13 -4.10 -4.68
C GLY A 49 -0.06 -4.24 -3.18
N THR A 50 -1.22 -3.84 -2.62
CA THR A 50 -1.43 -3.82 -1.18
C THR A 50 -2.64 -4.65 -0.75
N GLU A 51 -2.57 -5.21 0.45
CA GLU A 51 -3.63 -6.03 1.03
C GLU A 51 -3.80 -5.72 2.53
N MET A 52 -5.06 -5.60 2.96
CA MET A 52 -5.39 -5.48 4.38
C MET A 52 -5.41 -6.88 5.01
N VAL A 53 -4.70 -7.05 6.12
CA VAL A 53 -4.56 -8.34 6.81
C VAL A 53 -4.75 -8.17 8.33
N GLY A 54 -4.70 -9.29 9.07
CA GLY A 54 -4.79 -9.28 10.53
C GLY A 54 -6.22 -9.48 11.03
N THR A 55 -6.52 -8.89 12.19
CA THR A 55 -7.84 -8.99 12.82
C THR A 55 -8.50 -7.61 12.92
N ARG A 56 -9.76 -7.57 13.37
CA ARG A 56 -10.47 -6.30 13.62
C ARG A 56 -9.77 -5.43 14.67
N ASP A 57 -9.11 -6.07 15.64
CA ASP A 57 -8.45 -5.38 16.76
C ASP A 57 -6.98 -5.06 16.46
N LYS A 58 -6.35 -5.80 15.54
CA LYS A 58 -4.96 -5.60 15.09
C LYS A 58 -4.89 -5.68 13.56
N PRO A 59 -5.41 -4.67 12.84
CA PRO A 59 -5.33 -4.63 11.39
C PRO A 59 -3.93 -4.21 10.96
N TRP A 60 -3.43 -4.85 9.91
CA TRP A 60 -2.19 -4.47 9.23
C TRP A 60 -2.46 -4.26 7.74
N MET A 61 -1.50 -3.61 7.08
CA MET A 61 -1.44 -3.54 5.63
C MET A 61 -0.13 -4.16 5.17
N MET A 62 -0.21 -5.05 4.19
CA MET A 62 0.96 -5.68 3.57
C MET A 62 1.12 -5.16 2.15
N LEU A 63 2.37 -4.95 1.73
CA LEU A 63 2.75 -4.58 0.38
C LEU A 63 3.50 -5.72 -0.28
N LYS A 64 3.12 -6.01 -1.52
CA LYS A 64 3.84 -6.91 -2.42
C LYS A 64 4.75 -6.08 -3.33
N GLU A 65 5.99 -6.51 -3.45
CA GLU A 65 6.87 -5.97 -4.49
C GLU A 65 6.44 -6.47 -5.87
N ILE A 66 5.92 -5.56 -6.71
CA ILE A 66 5.38 -5.89 -8.03
C ILE A 66 6.51 -5.80 -9.08
N SER A 67 6.60 -6.81 -9.96
CA SER A 67 7.50 -6.88 -11.12
C SER A 67 9.00 -7.10 -10.85
N SER A 68 9.36 -7.58 -9.65
CA SER A 68 10.74 -7.97 -9.29
C SER A 68 10.77 -9.39 -8.68
N ASN A 69 11.38 -9.57 -7.50
CA ASN A 69 11.51 -10.83 -6.77
C ASN A 69 10.23 -11.27 -6.04
N GLY A 70 9.22 -10.40 -5.95
CA GLY A 70 7.96 -10.72 -5.30
C GLY A 70 8.07 -10.79 -3.78
N ASN A 71 8.99 -10.02 -3.18
CA ASN A 71 9.17 -9.92 -1.75
C ASN A 71 7.94 -9.30 -1.05
N CYS A 72 7.86 -9.52 0.26
CA CYS A 72 6.78 -9.05 1.11
C CYS A 72 7.28 -7.94 2.01
N GLN A 73 6.58 -6.81 2.05
CA GLN A 73 6.87 -5.72 2.98
C GLN A 73 8.31 -5.18 2.87
N THR A 74 8.80 -5.04 1.65
CA THR A 74 10.14 -4.51 1.35
C THR A 74 10.25 -3.03 1.74
N VAL A 75 11.15 -2.68 2.65
CA VAL A 75 11.26 -1.34 3.25
C VAL A 75 11.59 -0.27 2.22
N ASP A 76 12.53 -0.54 1.32
CA ASP A 76 12.95 0.38 0.26
C ASP A 76 11.93 0.52 -0.87
N VAL A 77 10.88 -0.33 -0.89
CA VAL A 77 9.70 -0.17 -1.76
C VAL A 77 8.59 0.60 -1.05
N ILE A 78 8.48 0.44 0.26
CA ILE A 78 7.58 1.23 1.09
C ILE A 78 7.99 2.72 1.05
N TYR A 79 9.29 3.04 1.03
CA TYR A 79 9.75 4.43 0.94
C TYR A 79 9.19 5.23 -0.26
N PRO A 80 9.32 4.78 -1.54
CA PRO A 80 8.70 5.46 -2.67
C PRO A 80 7.17 5.34 -2.70
N HIS A 81 6.57 4.46 -1.90
CA HIS A 81 5.11 4.35 -1.71
C HIS A 81 4.55 5.35 -0.68
N PHE A 82 5.39 5.90 0.21
CA PHE A 82 4.98 6.87 1.24
C PHE A 82 4.14 8.04 0.70
N PRO A 83 4.50 8.71 -0.42
CA PRO A 83 3.76 9.88 -0.89
C PRO A 83 2.29 9.58 -1.17
N VAL A 84 1.97 8.40 -1.71
CA VAL A 84 0.60 8.03 -2.05
C VAL A 84 -0.26 7.80 -0.81
N GLN A 85 0.34 7.26 0.26
CA GLN A 85 -0.36 7.03 1.52
C GLN A 85 -0.56 8.34 2.26
N LEU A 86 0.45 9.21 2.30
CA LEU A 86 0.32 10.55 2.90
C LEU A 86 -0.74 11.40 2.18
N TYR A 87 -0.82 11.31 0.85
CA TYR A 87 -1.77 12.06 0.06
C TYR A 87 -3.23 11.59 0.23
N LEU A 88 -3.46 10.28 0.36
CA LEU A 88 -4.81 9.71 0.44
C LEU A 88 -5.28 9.41 1.87
N ASN A 89 -4.46 8.73 2.66
CA ASN A 89 -4.77 8.40 4.05
C ASN A 89 -3.50 8.02 4.84
N PRO A 90 -2.94 8.93 5.66
CA PRO A 90 -1.71 8.66 6.41
C PRO A 90 -1.88 7.53 7.46
N THR A 91 -3.11 7.16 7.82
CA THR A 91 -3.35 6.00 8.69
C THR A 91 -2.88 4.70 8.04
N LEU A 92 -3.07 4.55 6.73
CA LEU A 92 -2.63 3.36 5.99
C LEU A 92 -1.11 3.22 6.01
N LEU A 93 -0.37 4.33 6.00
CA LEU A 93 1.08 4.31 6.15
C LEU A 93 1.49 3.73 7.52
N ARG A 94 0.78 4.07 8.59
CA ARG A 94 1.01 3.45 9.91
C ARG A 94 0.79 1.94 9.84
N LEU A 95 -0.34 1.50 9.29
CA LEU A 95 -0.67 0.07 9.17
C LEU A 95 0.33 -0.70 8.29
N LEU A 96 0.96 -0.02 7.33
CA LEU A 96 2.01 -0.58 6.48
C LEU A 96 3.36 -0.69 7.21
N LEU A 97 3.64 0.18 8.18
CA LEU A 97 4.87 0.12 8.97
C LEU A 97 4.77 -0.84 10.17
N GLU A 98 3.58 -1.02 10.73
CA GLU A 98 3.35 -1.83 11.93
C GLU A 98 3.92 -3.26 11.87
N PRO A 99 3.79 -4.03 10.77
CA PRO A 99 4.39 -5.37 10.68
C PRO A 99 5.92 -5.39 10.81
N LEU A 100 6.60 -4.37 10.30
CA LEU A 100 8.06 -4.24 10.39
C LEU A 100 8.49 -3.89 11.81
N LEU A 101 7.74 -2.97 12.45
CA LEU A 101 7.99 -2.57 13.84
C LEU A 101 7.75 -3.73 14.80
N ASP A 102 6.64 -4.48 14.64
CA ASP A 102 6.34 -5.67 15.45
C ASP A 102 7.43 -6.74 15.29
N ASN A 103 7.94 -6.96 14.07
CA ASN A 103 9.05 -7.89 13.84
C ASN A 103 10.32 -7.49 14.60
N GLN A 104 10.67 -6.20 14.55
CA GLN A 104 11.86 -5.66 15.21
C GLN A 104 11.73 -5.68 16.75
N GLU A 105 10.59 -5.26 17.29
CA GLU A 105 10.33 -5.21 18.73
C GLU A 105 10.35 -6.60 19.38
N ARG A 106 9.93 -7.64 18.64
CA ARG A 106 9.97 -9.03 19.09
C ARG A 106 11.35 -9.68 18.97
N GLY A 107 12.33 -8.97 18.40
CA GLY A 107 13.70 -9.46 18.23
C GLY A 107 13.81 -10.58 17.20
N PHE A 108 12.87 -10.70 16.27
CA PHE A 108 12.91 -11.73 15.23
C PHE A 108 13.99 -11.47 14.17
N PHE A 109 14.52 -10.25 14.12
CA PHE A 109 15.69 -9.91 13.33
C PHE A 109 16.88 -9.58 14.25
N PRO A 110 18.01 -10.32 14.18
CA PRO A 110 19.11 -10.18 15.14
C PRO A 110 19.99 -8.95 14.91
N LYS A 111 19.71 -8.14 13.88
CA LYS A 111 20.52 -6.98 13.52
C LYS A 111 19.96 -5.70 14.14
N LYS A 112 20.84 -4.71 14.33
CA LYS A 112 20.50 -3.40 14.90
C LYS A 112 19.89 -2.42 13.88
N TYR A 113 19.87 -2.79 12.61
CA TYR A 113 19.26 -2.02 11.52
C TYR A 113 17.98 -2.72 11.04
N CYS A 114 17.19 -2.03 10.24
CA CYS A 114 15.90 -2.53 9.75
C CYS A 114 16.07 -3.77 8.85
N ILE A 115 15.16 -4.73 8.96
CA ILE A 115 15.07 -5.84 8.02
C ILE A 115 14.72 -5.31 6.62
N HIS A 116 15.24 -5.94 5.56
CA HIS A 116 14.93 -5.53 4.18
C HIS A 116 13.47 -5.81 3.81
N ASP A 117 12.99 -7.02 4.08
CA ASP A 117 11.64 -7.49 3.78
C ASP A 117 11.20 -8.52 4.82
N LEU A 118 9.90 -8.78 4.92
CA LEU A 118 9.33 -9.80 5.81
C LEU A 118 9.15 -11.17 5.13
N GLY A 119 9.73 -11.39 3.95
CA GLY A 119 9.69 -12.66 3.27
C GLY A 119 9.98 -12.53 1.76
N THR A 120 10.75 -13.47 1.23
CA THR A 120 11.24 -13.41 -0.17
C THR A 120 10.18 -13.73 -1.23
N HIS A 121 9.02 -14.28 -0.84
CA HIS A 121 8.00 -14.72 -1.81
C HIS A 121 6.58 -14.52 -1.28
N TYR A 122 5.88 -13.53 -1.79
CA TYR A 122 4.47 -13.28 -1.48
C TYR A 122 3.58 -14.50 -1.79
N PRO A 123 2.66 -14.90 -0.89
CA PRO A 123 2.27 -14.24 0.36
C PRO A 123 3.02 -14.74 1.63
N ARG A 124 4.16 -15.44 1.48
CA ARG A 124 4.88 -16.04 2.61
C ARG A 124 5.72 -15.01 3.37
N CYS A 125 5.12 -14.43 4.40
CA CYS A 125 5.74 -13.42 5.28
C CYS A 125 6.35 -14.07 6.54
N ILE A 126 7.41 -14.88 6.36
CA ILE A 126 8.02 -15.66 7.45
C ILE A 126 9.19 -14.95 8.17
N GLY A 127 9.49 -13.71 7.80
CA GLY A 127 10.61 -12.94 8.34
C GLY A 127 11.98 -13.42 7.84
N HIS A 128 13.02 -13.14 8.65
CA HIS A 128 14.39 -13.57 8.40
C HIS A 128 14.61 -15.02 8.85
N LYS A 129 15.44 -15.77 8.11
CA LYS A 129 15.94 -17.09 8.51
C LYS A 129 17.37 -16.99 9.01
#